data_AF-A0A3D0K2Y2-F1
#
_entry.id   AF-A0A3D0K2Y2-F1
#
_cell.length_a   1.000
_cell.length_b   1.000
_cell.length_c   1.000
_cell.angle_alpha   90.00
_cell.angle_beta   90.00
_cell.angle_gamma   90.00
#
_symmetry.space_group_name_H-M   'P 1'
#
loop_
_entity.id
_entity.type
_entity.pdbx_description
1 polymer ?
#
loop_
_entity_poly.entity_id
_entity_poly.type
_entity_poly.pdbx_seq_one_letter_code
_entity_poly.pdbx_strand_id
1 'polypeptide(L)'
;GSRQSDTIGSGADPDGWPIAMVIAQPTVPTPKPKKAEEADDEDPGTSDELVEAIAAVQLKHLSKFDHEDERDDFDALVAMRLEDDPDDLDVLAARMKWVGEDDTLEDDARREAVLAAADDVVGAIDVEALAAWHGREHDGEDVDEEMVSEMDAARSHLVEALRTMASIRLEQAHDGGDAERDAFMDSWSELDEWGDPASGKDGWRLALGRERLRNRDASALKMIDDRIDDHPHDRELYEIRLELLESLGWEHLAEAQRRDLLRRFPSQYAPL
;
A
#
# COMPACT_ATOMS: atom_id res chain seq x y z
N GLY A 1 -4.64 63.11 -48.49
CA GLY A 1 -5.23 63.75 -47.29
C GLY A 1 -6.74 63.69 -47.41
N SER A 2 -7.44 63.55 -46.28
CA SER A 2 -8.88 63.22 -46.09
C SER A 2 -9.20 61.75 -46.41
N ARG A 3 -9.59 60.85 -45.48
CA ARG A 3 -10.47 60.91 -44.30
C ARG A 3 -11.81 61.59 -44.61
N GLN A 4 -12.83 60.81 -44.94
CA GLN A 4 -13.89 60.44 -43.99
C GLN A 4 -14.87 59.47 -44.65
N SER A 5 -15.35 58.55 -43.80
CA SER A 5 -16.37 57.56 -44.05
C SER A 5 -17.74 58.22 -44.19
N ASP A 6 -18.35 58.08 -45.36
CA ASP A 6 -19.79 58.23 -45.55
C ASP A 6 -20.38 56.84 -45.80
N THR A 7 -21.02 56.34 -44.75
CA THR A 7 -22.18 55.46 -44.84
C THR A 7 -23.06 55.86 -46.03
N ILE A 8 -23.37 54.90 -46.89
CA ILE A 8 -24.72 54.57 -47.40
C ILE A 8 -24.56 53.50 -48.49
N GLY A 9 -25.16 52.33 -48.26
CA GLY A 9 -25.70 51.50 -49.33
C GLY A 9 -25.15 50.08 -49.45
N SER A 10 -25.85 49.13 -48.84
CA SER A 10 -26.12 47.79 -49.42
C SER A 10 -27.50 47.31 -48.96
N GLY A 11 -28.52 48.12 -49.21
CA GLY A 11 -29.93 47.71 -49.13
C GLY A 11 -30.53 47.74 -50.52
N ALA A 12 -29.95 46.98 -51.43
CA ALA A 12 -30.39 46.87 -52.82
C ALA A 12 -30.16 45.43 -53.32
N ASP A 13 -30.61 44.44 -52.55
CA ASP A 13 -30.97 43.12 -53.05
C ASP A 13 -32.05 42.49 -52.14
N PRO A 14 -33.03 41.73 -52.67
CA PRO A 14 -34.22 41.31 -51.93
C PRO A 14 -34.03 40.09 -51.01
N ASP A 15 -32.81 39.58 -50.82
CA ASP A 15 -32.54 38.37 -50.03
C ASP A 15 -31.39 38.57 -49.02
N GLY A 16 -31.54 39.58 -48.15
CA GLY A 16 -30.69 39.79 -46.98
C GLY A 16 -31.35 39.28 -45.70
N TRP A 17 -30.81 38.22 -45.10
CA TRP A 17 -31.33 37.63 -43.86
C TRP A 17 -31.22 38.62 -42.68
N PRO A 18 -32.26 38.82 -41.86
CA PRO A 18 -32.17 39.67 -40.69
C PRO A 18 -31.25 39.01 -39.65
N ILE A 19 -30.11 39.65 -39.36
CA ILE A 19 -29.27 39.26 -38.23
C ILE A 19 -29.94 39.78 -36.95
N ALA A 20 -30.56 38.88 -36.19
CA ALA A 20 -31.03 39.15 -34.85
C ALA A 20 -29.92 38.78 -33.85
N MET A 21 -29.37 39.78 -33.16
CA MET A 21 -28.45 39.55 -32.05
C MET A 21 -29.24 39.44 -30.76
N VAL A 22 -29.27 38.26 -30.15
CA VAL A 22 -29.82 38.07 -28.80
C VAL A 22 -28.73 38.45 -27.80
N ILE A 23 -28.90 39.58 -27.13
CA ILE A 23 -28.03 39.97 -26.02
C ILE A 23 -28.48 39.14 -24.81
N ALA A 24 -27.58 38.27 -24.31
CA ALA A 24 -27.83 37.52 -23.08
C ALA A 24 -28.08 38.51 -21.93
N GLN A 25 -29.26 38.41 -21.32
CA GLN A 25 -29.51 39.11 -20.05
C GLN A 25 -28.71 38.38 -18.97
N PRO A 26 -28.00 39.09 -18.07
CA PRO A 26 -27.37 38.43 -16.93
C PRO A 26 -28.45 37.72 -16.12
N THR A 27 -28.30 36.41 -15.95
CA THR A 27 -29.21 35.61 -15.13
C THR A 27 -29.13 36.12 -13.70
N VAL A 28 -30.19 36.79 -13.23
CA VAL A 28 -30.38 37.00 -11.79
C VAL A 28 -30.54 35.61 -11.19
N PRO A 29 -29.71 35.18 -10.21
CA PRO A 29 -29.87 33.88 -9.60
C PRO A 29 -31.22 33.85 -8.87
N THR A 30 -32.21 33.22 -9.48
CA THR A 30 -33.41 32.78 -8.78
C THR A 30 -32.98 31.72 -7.78
N PRO A 31 -33.27 31.87 -6.48
CA PRO A 31 -32.98 30.83 -5.51
C PRO A 31 -33.70 29.56 -5.98
N LYS A 32 -32.94 28.48 -6.19
CA LYS A 32 -33.51 27.17 -6.48
C LYS A 32 -34.53 26.85 -5.38
N PRO A 33 -35.73 26.33 -5.72
CA PRO A 33 -36.59 25.78 -4.69
C PRO A 33 -35.77 24.69 -3.97
N LYS A 34 -35.68 24.79 -2.64
CA LYS A 34 -35.10 23.73 -1.82
C LYS A 34 -35.79 22.42 -2.22
N LYS A 35 -35.02 21.50 -2.80
CA LYS A 35 -35.39 20.09 -2.89
C LYS A 35 -35.79 19.71 -1.46
N ALA A 36 -36.98 19.12 -1.30
CA ALA A 36 -37.35 18.56 -0.01
C ALA A 36 -36.20 17.63 0.39
N GLU A 37 -35.60 17.90 1.55
CA GLU A 37 -34.70 16.97 2.21
C GLU A 37 -35.48 15.66 2.33
N GLU A 38 -35.02 14.64 1.61
CA GLU A 38 -35.29 13.27 2.00
C GLU A 38 -34.67 13.14 3.40
N ALA A 39 -35.53 12.95 4.39
CA ALA A 39 -35.14 12.65 5.75
C ALA A 39 -34.80 11.15 5.80
N ASP A 40 -33.52 10.84 5.92
CA ASP A 40 -32.87 10.18 7.07
C ASP A 40 -31.53 9.62 6.58
N ASP A 41 -30.53 10.49 6.52
CA ASP A 41 -29.21 10.08 7.01
C ASP A 41 -29.24 10.54 8.47
N GLU A 42 -29.51 9.62 9.41
CA GLU A 42 -29.31 9.92 10.81
C GLU A 42 -27.82 10.20 10.99
N ASP A 43 -27.44 11.48 11.06
CA ASP A 43 -26.10 11.87 11.52
C ASP A 43 -25.81 11.06 12.79
N PRO A 44 -24.67 10.35 12.88
CA PRO A 44 -24.37 9.47 14.00
C PRO A 44 -24.57 10.25 15.31
N GLY A 45 -25.24 9.62 16.27
CA GLY A 45 -25.48 10.27 17.54
C GLY A 45 -24.13 10.64 18.17
N THR A 46 -24.08 11.69 19.00
CA THR A 46 -22.85 12.02 19.75
C THR A 46 -22.31 10.88 20.62
N SER A 47 -23.13 9.85 20.87
CA SER A 47 -22.73 8.60 21.50
C SER A 47 -21.93 7.69 20.57
N ASP A 48 -22.31 7.58 19.30
CA ASP A 48 -21.67 6.73 18.31
C ASP A 48 -20.32 7.33 17.89
N GLU A 49 -20.28 8.65 17.67
CA GLU A 49 -19.04 9.40 17.47
C GLU A 49 -18.05 9.21 18.64
N LEU A 50 -18.55 9.12 19.88
CA LEU A 50 -17.72 8.88 21.05
C LEU A 50 -17.15 7.46 21.05
N VAL A 51 -17.94 6.46 20.66
CA VAL A 51 -17.50 5.06 20.57
C VAL A 51 -16.41 4.92 19.50
N GLU A 52 -16.61 5.49 18.32
CA GLU A 52 -15.62 5.52 17.24
C GLU A 52 -14.32 6.22 17.67
N ALA A 53 -14.43 7.37 18.35
CA ALA A 53 -13.27 8.08 18.85
C ALA A 53 -12.48 7.26 19.89
N ILE A 54 -13.16 6.53 20.77
CA ILE A 54 -12.52 5.62 21.73
C ILE A 54 -11.83 4.47 20.98
N ALA A 55 -12.50 3.87 20.00
CA ALA A 55 -11.96 2.79 19.19
C ALA A 55 -10.68 3.23 18.45
N ALA A 56 -10.71 4.38 17.78
CA ALA A 56 -9.56 4.94 17.08
C ALA A 56 -8.38 5.26 18.01
N VAL A 57 -8.65 5.76 19.22
CA VAL A 57 -7.60 6.00 20.23
C VAL A 57 -7.00 4.68 20.71
N GLN A 58 -7.81 3.66 20.98
CA GLN A 58 -7.32 2.34 21.38
C GLN A 58 -6.43 1.73 20.29
N LEU A 59 -6.88 1.75 19.03
CA LEU A 59 -6.12 1.24 17.89
C LEU A 59 -4.77 1.94 17.74
N LYS A 60 -4.75 3.28 17.86
CA LYS A 60 -3.52 4.07 17.82
C LYS A 60 -2.55 3.76 18.96
N HIS A 61 -3.06 3.29 20.09
CA HIS A 61 -2.24 2.96 21.25
C HIS A 61 -1.78 1.50 21.25
N LEU A 62 -2.44 0.58 20.54
CA LEU A 62 -2.02 -0.83 20.41
C LEU A 62 -0.56 -0.98 19.99
N SER A 63 -0.11 -0.19 19.01
CA SER A 63 1.28 -0.24 18.52
C SER A 63 2.33 0.31 19.51
N LYS A 64 1.93 0.76 20.70
CA LYS A 64 2.84 1.38 21.69
C LYS A 64 3.03 0.53 22.95
N PHE A 65 2.26 -0.54 23.09
CA PHE A 65 2.42 -1.47 24.19
C PHE A 65 3.79 -2.12 24.10
N ASP A 66 4.48 -2.18 25.23
CA ASP A 66 5.77 -2.84 25.34
C ASP A 66 5.64 -4.37 25.26
N HIS A 67 6.54 -5.02 24.51
CA HIS A 67 6.51 -6.46 24.28
C HIS A 67 6.93 -7.30 25.51
N GLU A 68 7.69 -6.74 26.45
CA GLU A 68 8.16 -7.41 27.65
C GLU A 68 7.18 -7.22 28.82
N ASP A 69 6.79 -5.97 29.08
CA ASP A 69 6.08 -5.60 30.31
C ASP A 69 4.55 -5.52 30.13
N GLU A 70 4.05 -5.25 28.92
CA GLU A 70 2.64 -4.88 28.70
C GLU A 70 1.90 -5.85 27.76
N ARG A 71 2.46 -7.04 27.47
CA ARG A 71 1.85 -8.05 26.59
C ARG A 71 0.47 -8.52 27.06
N ASP A 72 0.32 -8.79 28.35
CA ASP A 72 -0.98 -9.24 28.90
C ASP A 72 -2.06 -8.16 28.76
N ASP A 73 -1.67 -6.88 28.91
CA ASP A 73 -2.58 -5.75 28.74
C ASP A 73 -2.93 -5.53 27.26
N PHE A 74 -1.96 -5.72 26.36
CA PHE A 74 -2.17 -5.73 24.91
C PHE A 74 -3.16 -6.83 24.50
N ASP A 75 -2.92 -8.07 24.92
CA ASP A 75 -3.77 -9.22 24.60
C ASP A 75 -5.18 -9.04 25.16
N ALA A 76 -5.31 -8.47 26.36
CA ALA A 76 -6.61 -8.17 26.95
C ALA A 76 -7.38 -7.11 26.15
N LEU A 77 -6.70 -6.07 25.65
CA LEU A 77 -7.33 -5.04 24.81
C LEU A 77 -7.77 -5.59 23.46
N VAL A 78 -6.91 -6.41 22.82
CA VAL A 78 -7.25 -7.10 21.56
C VAL A 78 -8.45 -8.03 21.77
N ALA A 79 -8.44 -8.87 22.81
CA ALA A 79 -9.52 -9.79 23.10
C ALA A 79 -10.85 -9.07 23.37
N MET A 80 -10.81 -7.94 24.09
CA MET A 80 -11.99 -7.10 24.33
C MET A 80 -12.57 -6.58 23.01
N ARG A 81 -11.73 -6.11 22.08
CA ARG A 81 -12.20 -5.60 20.79
C ARG A 81 -12.79 -6.70 19.91
N LEU A 82 -12.14 -7.86 19.87
CA LEU A 82 -12.60 -9.01 19.08
C LEU A 82 -13.83 -9.71 19.70
N GLU A 83 -14.15 -9.46 20.97
CA GLU A 83 -15.41 -9.91 21.57
C GLU A 83 -16.61 -9.10 21.03
N ASP A 84 -16.42 -7.80 20.81
CA ASP A 84 -17.45 -6.91 20.25
C ASP A 84 -17.58 -7.09 18.73
N ASP A 85 -16.46 -7.18 18.01
CA ASP A 85 -16.40 -7.43 16.57
C ASP A 85 -15.27 -8.42 16.22
N PRO A 86 -15.59 -9.72 16.02
CA PRO A 86 -14.60 -10.75 15.73
C PRO A 86 -13.81 -10.53 14.44
N ASP A 87 -14.38 -9.78 13.49
CA ASP A 87 -13.81 -9.56 12.16
C ASP A 87 -13.24 -8.13 12.00
N ASP A 88 -12.95 -7.44 13.12
CA ASP A 88 -12.31 -6.10 13.13
C ASP A 88 -10.89 -6.18 12.52
N LEU A 89 -10.83 -5.91 11.21
CA LEU A 89 -9.61 -6.00 10.41
C LEU A 89 -8.51 -5.06 10.89
N ASP A 90 -8.87 -3.89 11.41
CA ASP A 90 -7.89 -2.91 11.89
C ASP A 90 -7.18 -3.42 13.14
N VAL A 91 -7.92 -4.02 14.07
CA VAL A 91 -7.35 -4.63 15.28
C VAL A 91 -6.51 -5.86 14.93
N LEU A 92 -6.98 -6.73 14.02
CA LEU A 92 -6.22 -7.89 13.57
C LEU A 92 -4.92 -7.49 12.86
N ALA A 93 -4.97 -6.48 11.98
CA ALA A 93 -3.79 -5.96 11.30
C ALA A 93 -2.81 -5.27 12.26
N ALA A 94 -3.31 -4.54 13.26
CA ALA A 94 -2.48 -3.96 14.31
C ALA A 94 -1.79 -5.04 15.15
N ARG A 95 -2.50 -6.13 15.46
CA ARG A 95 -1.94 -7.29 16.16
C ARG A 95 -0.84 -7.98 15.35
N MET A 96 -1.09 -8.23 14.07
CA MET A 96 -0.10 -8.81 13.17
C MET A 96 1.19 -7.97 13.13
N LYS A 97 1.07 -6.64 13.02
CA LYS A 97 2.22 -5.72 13.01
C LYS A 97 2.96 -5.75 14.36
N TRP A 98 2.24 -5.66 15.47
CA TRP A 98 2.82 -5.69 16.81
C TRP A 98 3.60 -6.98 17.06
N VAL A 99 3.02 -8.14 16.74
CA VAL A 99 3.71 -9.44 16.86
C VAL A 99 4.93 -9.54 15.93
N GLY A 100 4.90 -8.88 14.76
CA GLY A 100 6.04 -8.84 13.83
C GLY A 100 7.21 -7.99 14.32
N GLU A 101 6.97 -7.01 15.19
CA GLU A 101 7.98 -6.12 15.77
C GLU A 101 8.58 -6.68 17.08
N ASP A 102 8.05 -7.81 17.55
CA ASP A 102 8.42 -8.47 18.79
C ASP A 102 9.80 -9.14 18.71
N ASP A 103 10.82 -8.43 19.18
CA ASP A 103 12.20 -8.89 19.25
C ASP A 103 12.52 -9.71 20.53
N THR A 104 11.53 -9.86 21.42
CA THR A 104 11.67 -10.63 22.67
C THR A 104 11.50 -12.13 22.44
N LEU A 105 10.82 -12.51 21.35
CA LEU A 105 10.59 -13.90 20.96
C LEU A 105 11.79 -14.50 20.24
N GLU A 106 12.01 -15.79 20.44
CA GLU A 106 12.93 -16.57 19.61
C GLU A 106 12.43 -16.60 18.16
N ASP A 107 13.35 -16.66 17.19
CA ASP A 107 13.04 -16.54 15.75
C ASP A 107 11.90 -17.47 15.30
N ASP A 108 11.93 -18.74 15.71
CA ASP A 108 10.89 -19.71 15.32
C ASP A 108 9.53 -19.41 15.96
N ALA A 109 9.51 -18.99 17.23
CA ALA A 109 8.30 -18.59 17.92
C ALA A 109 7.70 -17.31 17.33
N ARG A 110 8.55 -16.32 16.99
CA ARG A 110 8.13 -15.11 16.28
C ARG A 110 7.50 -15.45 14.94
N ARG A 111 8.17 -16.27 14.12
CA ARG A 111 7.66 -16.68 12.79
C ARG A 111 6.30 -17.37 12.90
N GLU A 112 6.12 -18.29 13.85
CA GLU A 112 4.84 -18.98 14.06
C GLU A 112 3.74 -18.00 14.51
N ALA A 113 4.05 -17.10 15.45
CA ALA A 113 3.11 -16.11 15.94
C ALA A 113 2.68 -15.11 14.85
N VAL A 114 3.61 -14.65 14.01
CA VAL A 114 3.32 -13.76 12.88
C VAL A 114 2.47 -14.45 11.83
N LEU A 115 2.77 -15.71 11.49
CA LEU A 115 1.95 -16.48 10.54
C LEU A 115 0.53 -16.68 11.08
N ALA A 116 0.39 -17.05 12.35
CA ALA A 116 -0.93 -17.20 12.97
C ALA A 116 -1.72 -15.88 12.97
N ALA A 117 -1.08 -14.75 13.30
CA ALA A 117 -1.75 -13.45 13.29
C ALA A 117 -2.14 -13.00 11.87
N ALA A 118 -1.32 -13.33 10.85
CA ALA A 118 -1.67 -13.06 9.46
C ALA A 118 -2.80 -13.97 8.95
N ASP A 119 -2.80 -15.25 9.34
CA ASP A 119 -3.89 -16.19 9.06
C ASP A 119 -5.21 -15.72 9.71
N ASP A 120 -5.17 -15.13 10.91
CA ASP A 120 -6.35 -14.52 11.55
C ASP A 120 -6.92 -13.37 10.69
N VAL A 121 -6.07 -12.49 10.13
CA VAL A 121 -6.50 -11.40 9.21
C VAL A 121 -7.13 -11.98 7.94
N VAL A 122 -6.47 -12.96 7.31
CA VAL A 122 -6.98 -13.59 6.08
C VAL A 122 -8.30 -14.31 6.36
N GLY A 123 -8.42 -14.96 7.52
CA GLY A 123 -9.60 -15.69 7.94
C GLY A 123 -10.82 -14.81 8.23
N ALA A 124 -10.62 -13.56 8.62
CA ALA A 124 -11.69 -12.56 8.82
C ALA A 124 -12.23 -11.97 7.51
N ILE A 125 -11.50 -12.13 6.39
CA ILE A 125 -11.89 -11.56 5.09
C ILE A 125 -12.62 -12.61 4.25
N ASP A 126 -13.80 -12.28 3.75
CA ASP A 126 -14.45 -13.05 2.68
C ASP A 126 -13.74 -12.79 1.35
N VAL A 127 -12.68 -13.57 1.10
CA VAL A 127 -11.83 -13.50 -0.10
C VAL A 127 -12.64 -13.71 -1.39
N GLU A 128 -13.67 -14.56 -1.36
CA GLU A 128 -14.51 -14.82 -2.53
C GLU A 128 -15.41 -13.62 -2.86
N ALA A 129 -16.02 -13.01 -1.84
CA ALA A 129 -16.81 -11.79 -2.00
C ALA A 129 -15.96 -10.62 -2.48
N LEU A 130 -14.77 -10.46 -1.90
CA LEU A 130 -13.83 -9.41 -2.27
C LEU A 130 -13.36 -9.57 -3.73
N ALA A 131 -13.02 -10.79 -4.15
CA ALA A 131 -12.64 -11.07 -5.54
C ALA A 131 -13.80 -10.81 -6.51
N ALA A 132 -15.03 -11.19 -6.12
CA ALA A 132 -16.22 -10.94 -6.92
C ALA A 132 -16.54 -9.44 -7.04
N TRP A 133 -16.25 -8.65 -6.00
CA TRP A 133 -16.43 -7.21 -6.00
C TRP A 133 -15.46 -6.52 -6.95
N HIS A 134 -14.15 -6.78 -6.80
CA HIS A 134 -13.10 -6.19 -7.64
C HIS A 134 -13.10 -6.73 -9.09
N GLY A 135 -13.77 -7.85 -9.34
CA GLY A 135 -13.98 -8.39 -10.70
C GLY A 135 -15.01 -7.61 -11.53
N ARG A 136 -15.69 -6.61 -10.96
CA ARG A 136 -16.69 -5.76 -11.62
C ARG A 136 -16.25 -4.30 -11.61
N GLU A 137 -16.68 -3.55 -12.61
CA GLU A 137 -16.45 -2.10 -12.72
C GLU A 137 -17.51 -1.35 -11.91
N HIS A 138 -17.08 -0.40 -11.07
CA HIS A 138 -17.92 0.37 -10.15
C HIS A 138 -17.76 1.88 -10.39
N ASP A 139 -17.87 2.30 -11.65
CA ASP A 139 -17.56 3.67 -12.10
C ASP A 139 -18.83 4.52 -12.37
N GLY A 140 -19.96 4.16 -11.76
CA GLY A 140 -21.26 4.82 -11.93
C GLY A 140 -21.56 5.91 -10.89
N GLU A 141 -22.45 6.85 -11.21
CA GLU A 141 -22.94 7.88 -10.27
C GLU A 141 -23.73 7.29 -9.07
N ASP A 142 -24.12 6.01 -9.12
CA ASP A 142 -24.90 5.31 -8.10
C ASP A 142 -24.05 4.36 -7.22
N VAL A 143 -22.72 4.50 -7.26
CA VAL A 143 -21.81 3.64 -6.50
C VAL A 143 -21.74 4.16 -5.07
N ASP A 144 -21.94 3.25 -4.13
CA ASP A 144 -21.78 3.51 -2.71
C ASP A 144 -20.28 3.72 -2.40
N GLU A 145 -19.88 4.97 -2.17
CA GLU A 145 -18.50 5.36 -1.89
C GLU A 145 -17.96 4.74 -0.59
N GLU A 146 -18.84 4.50 0.39
CA GLU A 146 -18.48 3.86 1.67
C GLU A 146 -18.13 2.39 1.43
N MET A 147 -18.98 1.66 0.72
CA MET A 147 -18.72 0.27 0.32
C MET A 147 -17.44 0.13 -0.53
N VAL A 148 -17.15 1.09 -1.42
CA VAL A 148 -15.88 1.13 -2.17
C VAL A 148 -14.69 1.23 -1.22
N SER A 149 -14.77 2.17 -0.27
CA SER A 149 -13.72 2.38 0.72
C SER A 149 -13.50 1.15 1.62
N GLU A 150 -14.58 0.50 2.06
CA GLU A 150 -14.52 -0.74 2.85
C GLU A 150 -13.84 -1.88 2.09
N MET A 151 -14.23 -2.10 0.83
CA MET A 151 -13.65 -3.16 -0.01
C MET A 151 -12.18 -2.88 -0.34
N ASP A 152 -11.81 -1.64 -0.63
CA ASP A 152 -10.42 -1.23 -0.83
C ASP A 152 -9.57 -1.38 0.45
N ALA A 153 -10.15 -1.07 1.61
CA ALA A 153 -9.50 -1.28 2.92
C ALA A 153 -9.29 -2.78 3.20
N ALA A 154 -10.32 -3.60 2.99
CA ALA A 154 -10.22 -5.06 3.15
C ALA A 154 -9.16 -5.66 2.21
N ARG A 155 -9.11 -5.24 0.95
CA ARG A 155 -8.05 -5.63 0.01
C ARG A 155 -6.68 -5.18 0.47
N SER A 156 -6.56 -3.98 1.02
CA SER A 156 -5.30 -3.47 1.55
C SER A 156 -4.80 -4.31 2.72
N HIS A 157 -5.68 -4.66 3.66
CA HIS A 157 -5.38 -5.56 4.78
C HIS A 157 -4.98 -6.97 4.29
N LEU A 158 -5.70 -7.52 3.31
CA LEU A 158 -5.37 -8.80 2.70
C LEU A 158 -3.97 -8.80 2.06
N VAL A 159 -3.64 -7.77 1.28
CA VAL A 159 -2.33 -7.64 0.64
C VAL A 159 -1.21 -7.49 1.69
N GLU A 160 -1.45 -6.75 2.77
CA GLU A 160 -0.48 -6.62 3.88
C GLU A 160 -0.27 -7.95 4.63
N ALA A 161 -1.34 -8.71 4.88
CA ALA A 161 -1.26 -10.03 5.52
C ALA A 161 -0.50 -11.03 4.65
N LEU A 162 -0.88 -11.17 3.37
CA LEU A 162 -0.19 -12.04 2.42
C LEU A 162 1.29 -11.65 2.23
N ARG A 163 1.61 -10.35 2.23
CA ARG A 163 3.01 -9.88 2.17
C ARG A 163 3.79 -10.24 3.42
N THR A 164 3.18 -10.14 4.59
CA THR A 164 3.77 -10.54 5.86
C THR A 164 4.06 -12.04 5.85
N MET A 165 3.08 -12.86 5.44
CA MET A 165 3.26 -14.31 5.29
C MET A 165 4.38 -14.65 4.31
N ALA A 166 4.39 -14.05 3.11
CA ALA A 166 5.44 -14.28 2.13
C ALA A 166 6.83 -13.90 2.65
N SER A 167 6.94 -12.86 3.48
CA SER A 167 8.21 -12.46 4.10
C SER A 167 8.71 -13.48 5.10
N ILE A 168 7.83 -13.98 5.98
CA ILE A 168 8.18 -15.04 6.93
C ILE A 168 8.51 -16.35 6.21
N ARG A 169 7.76 -16.72 5.17
CA ARG A 169 8.04 -17.90 4.35
C ARG A 169 9.39 -17.77 3.61
N LEU A 170 9.78 -16.58 3.21
CA LEU A 170 11.10 -16.34 2.61
C LEU A 170 12.22 -16.61 3.61
N GLU A 171 12.09 -16.13 4.85
CA GLU A 171 13.05 -16.45 5.92
C GLU A 171 13.15 -17.96 6.14
N GLN A 172 12.01 -18.65 6.25
CA GLN A 172 11.97 -20.12 6.37
C GLN A 172 12.62 -20.82 5.17
N ALA A 173 12.42 -20.32 3.95
CA ALA A 173 13.00 -20.88 2.73
C ALA A 173 14.53 -20.68 2.64
N HIS A 174 15.08 -19.67 3.31
CA HIS A 174 16.52 -19.47 3.43
C HIS A 174 17.17 -20.48 4.37
N ASP A 175 16.51 -20.81 5.49
CA ASP A 175 16.99 -21.78 6.48
C ASP A 175 16.65 -23.24 6.12
N GLY A 176 15.61 -23.42 5.29
CA GLY A 176 14.98 -24.70 4.96
C GLY A 176 15.42 -25.35 3.65
N GLY A 177 14.66 -26.37 3.25
CA GLY A 177 14.84 -27.14 2.04
C GLY A 177 13.83 -26.79 0.94
N ASP A 178 13.60 -27.72 0.03
CA ASP A 178 12.72 -27.49 -1.12
C ASP A 178 11.24 -27.30 -0.71
N ALA A 179 10.80 -27.91 0.39
CA ALA A 179 9.42 -27.75 0.88
C ALA A 179 9.13 -26.31 1.33
N GLU A 180 10.06 -25.68 2.06
CA GLU A 180 9.93 -24.29 2.50
C GLU A 180 10.02 -23.32 1.32
N ARG A 181 10.83 -23.64 0.30
CA ARG A 181 10.89 -22.88 -0.95
C ARG A 181 9.58 -22.94 -1.72
N ASP A 182 8.98 -24.12 -1.83
CA ASP A 182 7.68 -24.30 -2.48
C ASP A 182 6.60 -23.51 -1.73
N ALA A 183 6.58 -23.58 -0.38
CA ALA A 183 5.66 -22.79 0.43
C ALA A 183 5.80 -21.27 0.20
N PHE A 184 7.04 -20.76 0.08
CA PHE A 184 7.26 -19.36 -0.30
C PHE A 184 6.74 -19.04 -1.71
N MET A 185 6.95 -19.93 -2.69
CA MET A 185 6.47 -19.71 -4.05
C MET A 185 4.94 -19.72 -4.16
N ASP A 186 4.28 -20.54 -3.34
CA ASP A 186 2.82 -20.55 -3.21
C ASP A 186 2.33 -19.23 -2.62
N SER A 187 2.89 -18.78 -1.49
CA SER A 187 2.55 -17.47 -0.90
C SER A 187 2.86 -16.29 -1.82
N TRP A 188 3.94 -16.37 -2.61
CA TRP A 188 4.23 -15.36 -3.64
C TRP A 188 3.12 -15.30 -4.69
N SER A 189 2.68 -16.46 -5.15
CA SER A 189 1.68 -16.56 -6.23
C SER A 189 0.33 -16.05 -5.74
N GLU A 190 -0.05 -16.39 -4.51
CA GLU A 190 -1.25 -15.87 -3.87
C GLU A 190 -1.20 -14.35 -3.72
N LEU A 191 -0.07 -13.79 -3.25
CA LEU A 191 0.09 -12.33 -3.17
C LEU A 191 -0.02 -11.66 -4.54
N ASP A 192 0.56 -12.27 -5.60
CA ASP A 192 0.55 -11.76 -6.98
C ASP A 192 -0.86 -11.68 -7.58
N GLU A 193 -1.80 -12.51 -7.11
CA GLU A 193 -3.22 -12.42 -7.50
C GLU A 193 -3.90 -11.15 -6.99
N TRP A 194 -3.46 -10.64 -5.82
CA TRP A 194 -4.08 -9.51 -5.15
C TRP A 194 -3.35 -8.19 -5.36
N GLY A 195 -2.04 -8.21 -5.62
CA GLY A 195 -1.25 -7.02 -5.88
C GLY A 195 0.18 -7.36 -6.26
N ASP A 196 0.97 -6.37 -6.70
CA ASP A 196 2.37 -6.62 -7.05
C ASP A 196 3.19 -6.97 -5.79
N PRO A 197 3.74 -8.20 -5.66
CA PRO A 197 4.55 -8.60 -4.52
C PRO A 197 5.83 -7.76 -4.36
N ALA A 198 6.34 -7.20 -5.46
CA ALA A 198 7.53 -6.36 -5.47
C ALA A 198 7.24 -4.90 -5.08
N SER A 199 5.96 -4.52 -4.96
CA SER A 199 5.56 -3.17 -4.57
C SER A 199 5.71 -2.91 -3.06
N GLY A 200 5.58 -1.64 -2.66
CA GLY A 200 5.74 -1.21 -1.28
C GLY A 200 7.19 -0.96 -0.88
N LYS A 201 7.39 -0.59 0.39
CA LYS A 201 8.71 -0.19 0.93
C LYS A 201 9.73 -1.33 0.85
N ASP A 202 9.30 -2.55 1.18
CA ASP A 202 10.17 -3.71 1.34
C ASP A 202 9.91 -4.82 0.30
N GLY A 203 9.01 -4.62 -0.66
CA GLY A 203 8.70 -5.62 -1.70
C GLY A 203 9.89 -6.00 -2.59
N TRP A 204 10.87 -5.10 -2.75
CA TRP A 204 12.12 -5.42 -3.46
C TRP A 204 12.92 -6.53 -2.79
N ARG A 205 12.85 -6.67 -1.45
CA ARG A 205 13.52 -7.75 -0.71
C ARG A 205 12.87 -9.09 -1.00
N LEU A 206 11.54 -9.13 -1.06
CA LEU A 206 10.79 -10.31 -1.47
C LEU A 206 11.17 -10.74 -2.90
N ALA A 207 11.19 -9.79 -3.83
CA ALA A 207 11.53 -10.06 -5.22
C ALA A 207 12.99 -10.52 -5.39
N LEU A 208 13.92 -9.93 -4.64
CA LEU A 208 15.31 -10.38 -4.57
C LEU A 208 15.41 -11.81 -4.04
N GLY A 209 14.76 -12.10 -2.91
CA GLY A 209 14.73 -13.42 -2.28
C GLY A 209 14.23 -14.49 -3.24
N ARG A 210 13.15 -14.21 -3.96
CA ARG A 210 12.61 -15.10 -5.00
C ARG A 210 13.61 -15.42 -6.11
N GLU A 211 14.31 -14.43 -6.64
CA GLU A 211 15.31 -14.66 -7.69
C GLU A 211 16.50 -15.48 -7.17
N ARG A 212 16.92 -15.24 -5.92
CA ARG A 212 17.95 -16.04 -5.25
C ARG A 212 17.52 -17.50 -5.05
N LEU A 213 16.29 -17.74 -4.56
CA LEU A 213 15.75 -19.10 -4.40
C LEU A 213 15.64 -19.85 -5.74
N ARG A 214 15.50 -19.13 -6.85
CA ARG A 214 15.48 -19.69 -8.22
C ARG A 214 16.87 -19.83 -8.85
N ASN A 215 17.95 -19.54 -8.11
CA ASN A 215 19.32 -19.52 -8.59
C ASN A 215 19.53 -18.58 -9.79
N ARG A 216 18.83 -17.44 -9.80
CA ARG A 216 18.89 -16.41 -10.84
C ARG A 216 19.68 -15.20 -10.38
N ASP A 217 20.89 -15.44 -9.88
CA ASP A 217 21.72 -14.41 -9.25
C ASP A 217 22.08 -13.25 -10.19
N ALA A 218 22.15 -13.49 -11.51
CA ALA A 218 22.35 -12.42 -12.49
C ALA A 218 21.14 -11.47 -12.59
N SER A 219 19.92 -11.99 -12.47
CA SER A 219 18.70 -11.18 -12.41
C SER A 219 18.66 -10.39 -11.11
N ALA A 220 18.95 -11.05 -9.98
CA ALA A 220 19.07 -10.42 -8.68
C ALA A 220 20.10 -9.29 -8.68
N LEU A 221 21.26 -9.51 -9.30
CA LEU A 221 22.32 -8.50 -9.44
C LEU A 221 21.83 -7.28 -10.22
N LYS A 222 21.10 -7.49 -11.32
CA LYS A 222 20.51 -6.40 -12.09
C LYS A 222 19.52 -5.59 -11.25
N MET A 223 18.64 -6.26 -10.50
CA MET A 223 17.68 -5.57 -9.62
C MET A 223 18.37 -4.69 -8.58
N ILE A 224 19.49 -5.17 -8.02
CA ILE A 224 20.28 -4.41 -7.05
C ILE A 224 21.01 -3.24 -7.71
N ASP A 225 21.55 -3.42 -8.91
CA ASP A 225 22.17 -2.32 -9.66
C ASP A 225 21.13 -1.21 -9.95
N ASP A 226 19.94 -1.56 -10.44
CA ASP A 226 18.85 -0.62 -10.68
C ASP A 226 18.46 0.12 -9.38
N ARG A 227 18.42 -0.58 -8.24
CA ARG A 227 18.08 0.03 -6.95
C ARG A 227 19.19 0.92 -6.38
N ILE A 228 20.46 0.58 -6.62
CA ILE A 228 21.62 1.41 -6.24
C ILE A 228 21.60 2.73 -6.99
N ASP A 229 21.16 2.75 -8.25
CA ASP A 229 21.03 3.98 -9.03
C ASP A 229 20.05 4.96 -8.37
N ASP A 230 18.94 4.45 -7.81
CA ASP A 230 17.96 5.24 -7.06
C ASP A 230 18.40 5.56 -5.62
N HIS A 231 19.16 4.67 -4.97
CA HIS A 231 19.56 4.77 -3.56
C HIS A 231 21.09 4.64 -3.39
N PRO A 232 21.89 5.56 -3.96
CA PRO A 232 23.34 5.41 -4.06
C PRO A 232 24.10 5.45 -2.73
N HIS A 233 23.43 5.87 -1.66
CA HIS A 233 23.99 6.00 -0.30
C HIS A 233 23.57 4.85 0.63
N ASP A 234 22.80 3.89 0.15
CA ASP A 234 22.41 2.72 0.94
C ASP A 234 23.54 1.68 0.90
N ARG A 235 24.22 1.49 2.03
CA ARG A 235 25.35 0.56 2.15
C ARG A 235 24.92 -0.91 1.98
N GLU A 236 23.72 -1.27 2.46
CA GLU A 236 23.21 -2.64 2.42
C GLU A 236 23.15 -3.16 0.98
N LEU A 237 22.73 -2.31 0.04
CA LEU A 237 22.66 -2.66 -1.38
C LEU A 237 24.02 -3.02 -1.97
N TYR A 238 25.08 -2.32 -1.57
CA TYR A 238 26.45 -2.62 -2.05
C TYR A 238 27.01 -3.90 -1.42
N GLU A 239 26.58 -4.24 -0.21
CA GLU A 239 26.93 -5.50 0.46
C GLU A 239 26.20 -6.68 -0.21
N ILE A 240 24.90 -6.55 -0.48
CA ILE A 240 24.14 -7.55 -1.27
C ILE A 240 24.74 -7.72 -2.68
N ARG A 241 25.11 -6.61 -3.35
CA ARG A 241 25.79 -6.68 -4.65
C ARG A 241 27.08 -7.48 -4.57
N LEU A 242 27.86 -7.30 -3.50
CA LEU A 242 29.10 -8.05 -3.29
C LEU A 242 28.82 -9.55 -3.15
N GLU A 243 27.84 -9.94 -2.34
CA GLU A 243 27.43 -11.34 -2.18
C GLU A 243 27.04 -11.98 -3.53
N LEU A 244 26.27 -11.27 -4.35
CA LEU A 244 25.85 -11.74 -5.67
C LEU A 244 27.01 -11.87 -6.66
N LEU A 245 27.98 -10.94 -6.61
CA LEU A 245 29.20 -11.04 -7.44
C LEU A 245 30.06 -12.24 -7.02
N GLU A 246 30.12 -12.54 -5.73
CA GLU A 246 30.81 -13.71 -5.19
C GLU A 246 30.10 -15.01 -5.58
N SER A 247 28.77 -15.07 -5.48
CA SER A 247 28.00 -16.27 -5.87
C SER A 247 28.12 -16.59 -7.36
N LEU A 248 28.21 -15.57 -8.22
CA LEU A 248 28.47 -15.70 -9.66
C LEU A 248 29.93 -16.04 -9.99
N GLY A 249 30.84 -16.01 -9.01
CA GLY A 249 32.27 -16.26 -9.22
C GLY A 249 33.01 -15.11 -9.92
N TRP A 250 32.47 -13.89 -9.91
CA TRP A 250 33.07 -12.72 -10.55
C TRP A 250 34.07 -12.02 -9.62
N GLU A 251 35.10 -12.76 -9.20
CA GLU A 251 36.04 -12.36 -8.14
C GLU A 251 36.68 -10.98 -8.36
N HIS A 252 37.08 -10.69 -9.60
CA HIS A 252 37.67 -9.40 -9.97
C HIS A 252 36.74 -8.20 -9.72
N LEU A 253 35.42 -8.38 -9.93
CA LEU A 253 34.41 -7.36 -9.63
C LEU A 253 34.10 -7.32 -8.14
N ALA A 254 34.02 -8.46 -7.47
CA ALA A 254 33.86 -8.53 -6.02
C ALA A 254 35.00 -7.80 -5.29
N GLU A 255 36.25 -7.99 -5.71
CA GLU A 255 37.39 -7.25 -5.15
C GLU A 255 37.30 -5.74 -5.42
N ALA A 256 36.87 -5.33 -6.61
CA ALA A 256 36.66 -3.93 -6.92
C ALA A 256 35.58 -3.32 -6.02
N GLN A 257 34.47 -4.03 -5.83
CA GLN A 257 33.36 -3.65 -4.95
C GLN A 257 33.81 -3.53 -3.49
N ARG A 258 34.61 -4.46 -2.94
CA ARG A 258 35.16 -4.35 -1.58
C ARG A 258 36.00 -3.09 -1.39
N ARG A 259 36.83 -2.75 -2.38
CA ARG A 259 37.62 -1.51 -2.35
C ARG A 259 36.71 -0.27 -2.42
N ASP A 260 35.65 -0.33 -3.21
CA ASP A 260 34.70 0.77 -3.36
C ASP A 260 33.88 1.00 -2.08
N LEU A 261 33.43 -0.05 -1.42
CA LEU A 261 32.75 0.00 -0.12
C LEU A 261 33.57 0.77 0.92
N LEU A 262 34.85 0.45 1.07
CA LEU A 262 35.76 1.16 2.00
C LEU A 262 35.91 2.65 1.69
N ARG A 263 35.83 3.02 0.40
CA ARG A 263 35.96 4.40 -0.06
C ARG A 263 34.66 5.19 0.10
N ARG A 264 33.52 4.57 -0.23
CA ARG A 264 32.20 5.21 -0.19
C ARG A 264 31.65 5.34 1.22
N PHE A 265 31.93 4.36 2.07
CA PHE A 265 31.41 4.28 3.43
C PHE A 265 32.56 4.23 4.45
N PRO A 266 33.39 5.29 4.54
CA PRO A 266 34.48 5.34 5.51
C PRO A 266 33.93 5.43 6.93
N SER A 267 34.59 4.78 7.89
CA SER A 267 34.19 4.81 9.31
C SER A 267 34.36 6.18 9.97
N GLN A 268 35.18 7.06 9.39
CA GLN A 268 35.40 8.43 9.84
C GLN A 268 35.47 9.36 8.64
N TYR A 269 35.00 10.59 8.81
CA TYR A 269 35.18 11.64 7.82
C TYR A 269 36.68 11.93 7.64
N ALA A 270 37.10 12.17 6.40
CA ALA A 270 38.46 12.61 6.15
C ALA A 270 38.71 13.91 6.93
N PRO A 271 39.87 14.06 7.61
CA PRO A 271 40.18 15.27 8.34
C PRO A 271 40.18 16.47 7.37
N LEU A 272 39.50 17.54 7.78
CA LEU A 272 39.34 18.80 7.02
C LEU A 272 40.67 19.51 6.79
#